data_AF-A0A497NU35-F1
#
_entry.id   AF-A0A497NU35-F1
#
_cell.length_a   1.000
_cell.length_b   1.000
_cell.length_c   1.000
_cell.angle_alpha   90.00
_cell.angle_beta   90.00
_cell.angle_gamma   90.00
#
_symmetry.space_group_name_H-M   'P 1'
#
loop_
_entity.id
_entity.type
_entity.pdbx_description
1 polymer ?
#
loop_
_entity_poly.entity_id
_entity_poly.type
_entity_poly.pdbx_seq_one_letter_code
_entity_poly.pdbx_strand_id
1 'polypeptide(L)' 'MLVEFDESAELSLLDFIRLENYLSEELGIKVDLVEKSTLKPRIGKHIMEEVVNI' A
#
# COMPACT_ATOMS: atom_id res chain seq x y z
N MET A 1 -1.46 -6.93 -2.63
CA MET A 1 -2.60 -6.01 -2.84
C MET A 1 -2.02 -4.61 -2.90
N LEU A 2 -2.25 -3.88 -3.99
CA LEU A 2 -1.80 -2.51 -4.14
C LEU A 2 -3.05 -1.64 -4.15
N VAL A 3 -3.16 -0.74 -3.19
CA VAL A 3 -4.28 0.20 -3.09
C VAL A 3 -3.79 1.56 -3.54
N GLU A 4 -4.57 2.23 -4.39
CA GLU A 4 -4.31 3.62 -4.76
C GLU A 4 -5.25 4.51 -3.94
N PHE A 5 -4.67 5.51 -3.29
CA PHE A 5 -5.46 6.59 -2.69
C PHE A 5 -5.80 7.61 -3.76
N ASP A 6 -6.93 8.28 -3.58
CA ASP A 6 -7.28 9.45 -4.39
C ASP A 6 -6.16 10.50 -4.29
N GLU A 7 -5.84 11.18 -5.38
CA GLU A 7 -4.77 12.20 -5.42
C GLU A 7 -5.01 13.37 -4.44
N SER A 8 -6.26 13.57 -4.01
CA SER A 8 -6.64 14.55 -2.99
C SER A 8 -6.50 14.07 -1.54
N ALA A 9 -6.14 12.80 -1.32
CA ALA A 9 -5.97 12.26 0.03
C ALA A 9 -4.68 12.79 0.67
N GLU A 10 -4.82 13.75 1.57
CA GLU A 10 -3.73 14.17 2.46
C GLU A 10 -3.56 13.16 3.59
N LEU A 11 -2.73 12.14 3.37
CA LEU A 11 -2.39 11.14 4.38
C LEU A 11 -1.14 11.57 5.15
N SER A 12 -1.25 11.62 6.48
CA SER A 12 -0.07 11.74 7.34
C SER A 12 0.58 10.37 7.54
N LEU A 13 1.83 10.37 8.02
CA LEU A 13 2.53 9.14 8.41
C LEU A 13 1.73 8.33 9.45
N LEU A 14 1.02 9.00 10.37
CA LEU A 14 0.20 8.32 11.39
C LEU A 14 -1.03 7.64 10.77
N ASP A 15 -1.54 8.16 9.66
CA ASP A 15 -2.67 7.57 8.97
C ASP A 15 -2.23 6.32 8.20
N PHE A 16 -1.03 6.36 7.60
CA PHE A 16 -0.38 5.17 7.03
C PHE A 16 -0.23 4.05 8.06
N ILE A 17 0.36 4.36 9.22
CA ILE A 17 0.57 3.36 10.29
C ILE A 17 -0.77 2.80 10.80
N ARG A 18 -1.78 3.67 10.97
CA ARG A 18 -3.11 3.23 11.41
C ARG A 18 -3.74 2.28 10.40
N LEU A 19 -3.61 2.57 9.12
CA LEU A 19 -4.18 1.72 8.07
C LEU A 19 -3.45 0.39 7.94
N GLU A 20 -2.12 0.37 8.01
CA GLU A 20 -1.34 -0.87 8.04
C GLU A 20 -1.77 -1.79 9.18
N ASN A 21 -1.92 -1.23 10.39
CA ASN A 21 -2.37 -1.99 11.56
C ASN A 21 -3.80 -2.50 11.37
N TYR A 22 -4.72 -1.64 10.93
CA TYR A 22 -6.10 -2.03 10.68
C TYR A 22 -6.22 -3.19 9.68
N LEU A 23 -5.52 -3.07 8.54
CA LEU A 23 -5.53 -4.12 7.51
C LEU A 23 -4.84 -5.40 8.01
N SER A 24 -3.77 -5.28 8.79
CA SER A 24 -3.08 -6.44 9.36
C SER A 24 -3.95 -7.20 10.36
N GLU A 25 -4.69 -6.48 11.19
CA GLU A 25 -5.65 -7.06 12.13
C GLU A 25 -6.81 -7.75 11.41
N GLU A 26 -7.40 -7.08 10.40
CA GLU A 26 -8.56 -7.60 9.68
C GLU A 26 -8.20 -8.81 8.79
N LEU A 27 -7.03 -8.80 8.15
CA LEU A 27 -6.59 -9.88 7.26
C LEU A 27 -5.84 -10.99 8.01
N GLY A 28 -5.44 -10.76 9.26
CA GLY A 28 -4.66 -11.71 10.07
C GLY A 28 -3.25 -11.99 9.53
N ILE A 29 -2.73 -11.14 8.66
CA ILE A 29 -1.40 -11.24 8.04
C ILE A 29 -0.69 -9.90 8.11
N LYS A 30 0.65 -9.89 8.06
CA LYS A 30 1.42 -8.65 8.04
C LYS A 30 1.17 -7.89 6.74
N VAL A 31 0.70 -6.64 6.84
CA VAL A 31 0.56 -5.70 5.73
C VAL A 31 1.67 -4.65 5.80
N ASP A 32 2.21 -4.25 4.64
CA ASP A 32 3.22 -3.21 4.47
C ASP A 32 2.73 -2.26 3.37
N LEU A 33 2.49 -0.99 3.71
CA LEU A 33 1.89 0.00 2.83
C LEU A 33 2.99 0.92 2.29
N VAL A 34 3.12 0.95 0.96
CA VAL A 34 4.18 1.70 0.28
C VAL A 34 3.60 2.70 -0.70
N GLU A 35 4.17 3.91 -0.73
CA GLU A 35 3.84 4.88 -1.76
C GLU A 35 4.39 4.42 -3.12
N LYS A 36 3.53 4.45 -4.14
CA LYS A 36 3.88 4.05 -5.52
C LYS A 36 5.10 4.79 -6.08
N SER A 37 5.29 6.05 -5.69
CA SER A 37 6.41 6.93 -6.07
C SER A 37 7.76 6.48 -5.50
N THR A 38 7.76 5.74 -4.39
CA THR A 38 8.97 5.29 -3.69
C THR A 38 9.49 3.95 -4.20
N LEU A 39 8.70 3.25 -5.02
CA LEU A 39 9.10 1.99 -5.63
C LEU A 39 10.23 2.22 -6.64
N LYS A 40 11.42 1.67 -6.35
CA LYS A 40 12.52 1.67 -7.32
C LYS A 40 12.03 1.06 -8.64
N PRO A 41 12.39 1.61 -9.82
CA PRO A 41 11.85 1.16 -11.12
C PRO A 41 11.98 -0.36 -11.37
N ARG A 42 13.02 -0.99 -10.82
CA ARG A 42 13.24 -2.45 -10.91
C ARG A 42 12.31 -3.28 -10.03
N ILE A 43 11.83 -2.73 -8.90
CA ILE A 43 10.89 -3.41 -7.99
C ILE A 43 9.45 -3.18 -8.46
N GLY A 44 9.13 -1.97 -8.91
CA GLY A 44 7.78 -1.64 -9.41
C GLY A 44 7.32 -2.57 -10.54
N LYS A 45 8.24 -3.05 -11.38
CA LYS A 45 7.90 -3.98 -12.48
C LYS A 45 7.39 -5.34 -11.99
N HIS A 46 7.96 -5.88 -10.90
CA HIS A 46 7.55 -7.17 -10.35
C HIS A 46 6.28 -7.07 -9.49
N ILE A 47 6.12 -5.98 -8.74
CA ILE A 47 4.90 -5.75 -7.95
C ILE A 47 3.70 -5.48 -8.85
N MET A 48 3.87 -4.78 -9.99
CA MET A 48 2.78 -4.56 -10.96
C MET A 48 2.23 -5.86 -11.58
N GLU A 49 3.05 -6.90 -11.72
CA GLU A 49 2.63 -8.20 -12.28
C GLU A 49 1.79 -9.02 -11.29
N GLU A 50 1.89 -8.75 -9.99
CA GLU A 50 1.12 -9.39 -8.91
C GLU A 50 -0.11 -8.57 -8.47
N VAL A 51 -0.47 -7.52 -9.24
CA VAL A 51 -1.62 -6.66 -8.93
C VAL A 51 -2.92 -7.40 -9.20
N VAL A 52 -3.62 -7.73 -8.12
CA VAL A 52 -5.03 -8.13 -8.15
C VAL A 52 -5.86 -6.87 -7.92
N ASN A 53 -6.51 -6.37 -8.97
CA ASN A 53 -7.59 -5.39 -8.84
C ASN A 53 -8.87 -6.16 -8.47
N ILE A 54 -9.48 -5.82 -7.34
CA ILE A 54 -10.77 -6.34 -6.90
C ILE A 54 -11.80 -5.22 -7.06
#